data_AF-A0A090VLA1-F1
#
_entry.id   AF-A0A090VLA1-F1
#
_cell.length_a   1.000
_cell.length_b   1.000
_cell.length_c   1.000
_cell.angle_alpha   90.00
_cell.angle_beta   90.00
_cell.angle_gamma   90.00
#
_symmetry.space_group_name_H-M   'P 1'
#
loop_
_entity.id
_entity.type
_entity.pdbx_description
1 polymer ?
#
loop_
_entity_poly.entity_id
_entity_poly.type
_entity_poly.pdbx_seq_one_letter_code
_entity_poly.pdbx_strand_id
1 'polypeptide(L)'
;MSDYGSRGPLIGNIEEWKKDGVKYVENGRTKQHMPHYYQFYEDFKANEERLTIKRAVSNLKIPYLIIHGDADTSVAINEAHQLHKWSGKSNLEIIEDADHVFNTKHPWDANAVSPALKRVIELIDAFIKE
;
A
#
# COMPACT_ATOMS: atom_id res chain seq x y z
N MET A 1 2.50 1.02 2.17
CA MET A 1 3.48 2.08 1.88
C MET A 1 2.74 3.27 1.31
N SER A 2 2.90 4.45 1.91
CA SER A 2 2.19 5.69 1.59
C SER A 2 3.02 6.65 0.72
N ASP A 3 4.25 6.26 0.37
CA ASP A 3 5.07 6.91 -0.65
C ASP A 3 5.38 5.91 -1.78
N TYR A 4 5.11 6.30 -3.02
CA TYR A 4 5.40 5.46 -4.18
C TYR A 4 6.89 5.48 -4.52
N GLY A 5 7.56 6.62 -4.33
CA GLY A 5 8.98 6.80 -4.64
C GLY A 5 9.89 5.95 -3.75
N SER A 6 9.43 5.57 -2.56
CA SER A 6 10.15 4.69 -1.64
C SER A 6 9.99 3.19 -1.95
N ARG A 7 9.35 2.81 -3.07
CA ARG A 7 9.13 1.40 -3.43
C ARG A 7 10.39 0.70 -3.94
N GLY A 8 10.47 -0.61 -3.67
CA GLY A 8 11.60 -1.52 -3.97
C GLY A 8 12.39 -1.34 -5.28
N PRO A 9 11.76 -1.14 -6.46
CA PRO A 9 12.53 -0.91 -7.68
C PRO A 9 13.15 0.49 -7.74
N LEU A 10 12.50 1.50 -7.15
CA LEU A 10 12.93 2.90 -7.17
C LEU A 10 13.97 3.25 -6.09
N ILE A 11 14.24 2.30 -5.17
CA ILE A 11 15.26 2.42 -4.12
C ILE A 11 16.48 1.52 -4.44
N GLY A 12 17.67 1.97 -4.03
CA GLY A 12 18.94 1.30 -4.29
C GLY A 12 19.82 2.05 -5.29
N ASN A 13 20.70 1.34 -6.00
CA ASN A 13 21.67 1.94 -6.91
C ASN A 13 21.04 2.26 -8.29
N ILE A 14 20.36 3.41 -8.37
CA ILE A 14 19.67 3.88 -9.58
C ILE A 14 20.66 4.06 -10.74
N GLU A 15 21.91 4.46 -10.48
CA GLU A 15 22.93 4.65 -11.50
C GLU A 15 23.37 3.34 -12.17
N GLU A 16 23.50 2.27 -11.38
CA GLU A 16 23.77 0.93 -11.90
C GLU A 16 22.59 0.40 -12.71
N TRP A 17 21.36 0.59 -12.21
CA TRP A 17 20.17 0.20 -12.96
C TRP A 17 20.03 0.97 -14.28
N LYS A 18 20.39 2.25 -14.30
CA LYS A 18 20.45 3.08 -15.51
C LYS A 18 21.48 2.56 -16.50
N LYS A 19 22.67 2.21 -16.01
CA LYS A 19 23.78 1.70 -16.82
C LYS A 19 23.43 0.34 -17.44
N ASP A 20 22.88 -0.57 -16.65
CA ASP A 20 22.60 -1.95 -17.07
C ASP A 20 21.26 -2.07 -17.82
N GLY A 21 20.39 -1.06 -17.69
CA GLY A 21 19.06 -1.02 -18.30
C GLY A 21 18.03 -1.96 -17.65
N VAL A 22 18.46 -2.89 -16.79
CA VAL A 22 17.61 -3.88 -16.13
C VAL A 22 18.16 -4.27 -14.75
N LYS A 23 17.26 -4.47 -13.79
CA LYS A 23 17.53 -5.04 -12.47
C LYS A 23 16.71 -6.31 -12.31
N TYR A 24 17.24 -7.31 -11.62
CA TYR A 24 16.49 -8.54 -11.34
C TYR A 24 16.07 -8.60 -9.88
N VAL A 25 14.83 -8.99 -9.64
CA VAL A 25 14.29 -9.27 -8.29
C VAL A 25 13.89 -10.73 -8.24
N GLU A 26 14.35 -11.45 -7.23
CA GLU A 26 13.99 -12.86 -7.05
C GLU A 26 12.57 -12.97 -6.49
N ASN A 27 11.74 -13.79 -7.14
CA ASN A 27 10.44 -14.16 -6.60
C ASN A 27 10.66 -15.14 -5.43
N GLY A 28 10.34 -14.72 -4.21
CA GLY A 28 10.56 -15.55 -3.01
C GLY A 28 9.89 -16.93 -3.07
N ARG A 29 8.76 -17.06 -3.79
CA ARG A 29 7.98 -18.30 -3.93
C ARG A 29 8.50 -19.21 -5.03
N THR A 30 8.81 -18.67 -6.20
CA THR A 30 9.18 -19.47 -7.39
C THR A 30 10.68 -19.51 -7.67
N LYS A 31 11.47 -18.69 -6.98
CA LYS A 31 12.93 -18.51 -7.21
C LYS A 31 13.27 -17.98 -8.61
N GLN A 32 12.26 -17.46 -9.32
CA GLN A 32 12.45 -16.85 -10.64
C GLN A 32 13.06 -15.45 -10.49
N HIS A 33 14.03 -15.13 -11.34
CA HIS A 33 14.55 -13.77 -11.48
C HIS A 33 13.63 -12.95 -12.39
N MET A 34 12.94 -11.97 -11.81
CA MET A 34 12.00 -11.09 -12.49
C MET A 34 12.69 -9.80 -12.96
N PRO A 35 12.76 -9.52 -14.28
CA PRO A 35 13.39 -8.32 -14.79
C PRO A 35 12.54 -7.08 -14.51
N HIS A 36 13.19 -6.01 -14.07
CA HIS A 36 12.65 -4.66 -13.96
C HIS A 36 13.50 -3.75 -14.84
N TYR A 37 12.94 -3.28 -15.96
CA TYR A 37 13.65 -2.39 -16.87
C TYR A 37 13.69 -0.95 -16.34
N TYR A 38 14.78 -0.23 -16.62
CA TYR A 38 15.00 1.14 -16.15
C TYR A 38 13.89 2.11 -16.58
N GLN A 39 13.19 1.81 -17.68
CA GLN A 39 12.00 2.54 -18.12
C GLN A 39 10.98 2.74 -16.99
N PHE A 40 10.86 1.80 -16.04
CA PHE A 40 9.95 1.95 -14.89
C PHE A 40 10.29 3.18 -14.03
N TYR A 41 11.59 3.47 -13.84
CA TYR A 41 12.05 4.66 -13.14
C TYR A 41 11.80 5.93 -13.98
N GLU A 42 12.08 5.87 -15.28
CA GLU A 42 11.86 7.00 -16.19
C GLU A 42 10.38 7.40 -16.22
N ASP A 43 9.49 6.41 -16.34
CA ASP A 43 8.04 6.60 -16.32
C ASP A 43 7.57 7.17 -14.99
N PHE A 44 8.11 6.67 -13.86
CA PHE A 44 7.82 7.26 -12.56
C PHE A 44 8.26 8.72 -12.50
N LYS A 45 9.48 9.06 -12.95
CA LYS A 45 9.98 10.43 -12.93
C LYS A 45 9.21 11.37 -13.85
N ALA A 46 8.83 10.92 -15.04
CA ALA A 46 7.97 11.68 -15.94
C ALA A 46 6.57 11.95 -15.35
N ASN A 47 6.12 11.11 -14.40
CA ASN A 47 4.79 11.19 -13.78
C ASN A 47 4.84 11.45 -12.26
N GLU A 48 6.00 11.86 -11.72
CA GLU A 48 6.29 11.83 -10.29
C GLU A 48 5.26 12.64 -9.50
N GLU A 49 4.90 13.80 -10.05
CA GLU A 49 3.91 14.65 -9.45
C GLU A 49 2.57 13.90 -9.31
N ARG A 50 2.06 13.28 -10.39
CA ARG A 50 0.79 12.54 -10.39
C ARG A 50 0.82 11.33 -9.46
N LEU A 51 1.98 10.67 -9.34
CA LEU A 51 2.18 9.45 -8.57
C LEU A 51 2.59 9.69 -7.10
N THR A 52 2.76 10.96 -6.70
CA THR A 52 3.06 11.32 -5.30
C THR A 52 1.79 11.24 -4.44
N ILE A 53 1.65 10.15 -3.68
CA ILE A 53 0.48 9.86 -2.83
C ILE A 53 0.24 10.96 -1.80
N LYS A 54 1.28 11.44 -1.09
CA LYS A 54 1.15 12.54 -0.11
C LYS A 54 0.43 13.74 -0.71
N ARG A 55 0.76 14.08 -1.94
CA ARG A 55 0.19 15.23 -2.65
C ARG A 55 -1.26 14.99 -3.05
N ALA A 56 -1.57 13.79 -3.56
CA ALA A 56 -2.94 13.40 -3.85
C ALA A 56 -3.81 13.50 -2.59
N VAL A 57 -3.35 12.92 -1.47
CA VAL A 57 -4.04 12.89 -0.18
C VAL A 57 -4.21 14.29 0.42
N SER A 58 -3.17 15.13 0.38
CA SER A 58 -3.23 16.51 0.89
C SER A 58 -4.23 17.38 0.10
N ASN A 59 -4.50 17.02 -1.15
CA ASN A 59 -5.43 17.74 -2.01
C ASN A 59 -6.87 17.21 -1.96
N LEU A 60 -7.12 16.04 -1.34
CA LEU A 60 -8.47 15.50 -1.19
C LEU A 60 -9.37 16.49 -0.43
N LYS A 61 -10.49 16.83 -1.04
CA LYS A 61 -11.52 17.72 -0.45
C LYS A 61 -12.71 16.97 0.10
N ILE A 62 -12.78 15.67 -0.14
CA ILE A 62 -13.82 14.77 0.35
C ILE A 62 -13.29 13.98 1.56
N PRO A 63 -14.18 13.51 2.45
CA PRO A 63 -13.82 12.54 3.47
C PRO A 63 -13.25 11.26 2.84
N TYR A 64 -12.33 10.59 3.53
CA TYR A 64 -11.92 9.23 3.19
C TYR A 64 -11.56 8.44 4.44
N LEU A 65 -11.80 7.14 4.39
CA LEU A 65 -11.55 6.20 5.47
C LEU A 65 -10.27 5.41 5.20
N ILE A 66 -9.41 5.34 6.21
CA ILE A 66 -8.20 4.51 6.26
C ILE A 66 -8.47 3.39 7.26
N ILE A 67 -8.35 2.14 6.84
CA ILE A 67 -8.45 0.98 7.73
C ILE A 67 -7.15 0.18 7.60
N HIS A 68 -6.48 -0.08 8.73
CA HIS A 68 -5.18 -0.76 8.74
C HIS A 68 -5.09 -1.77 9.89
N GLY A 69 -4.52 -2.95 9.62
CA GLY A 69 -4.25 -3.94 10.67
C GLY A 69 -2.90 -3.69 11.35
N ASP A 70 -2.84 -3.73 12.68
CA ASP A 70 -1.59 -3.46 13.41
C ASP A 70 -0.55 -4.59 13.35
N ALA A 71 -0.99 -5.81 13.00
CA ALA A 71 -0.14 -6.98 12.76
C ALA A 71 0.26 -7.14 11.28
N ASP A 72 0.00 -6.15 10.42
CA ASP A 72 0.42 -6.15 9.02
C ASP A 72 1.96 -6.05 8.90
N THR A 73 2.58 -7.16 8.51
CA THR A 73 4.02 -7.27 8.27
C THR A 73 4.45 -6.84 6.86
N SER A 74 3.50 -6.68 5.94
CA SER A 74 3.75 -6.26 4.55
C SER A 74 3.73 -4.74 4.42
N VAL A 75 2.90 -4.06 5.21
CA VAL A 75 2.81 -2.60 5.24
C VAL A 75 2.80 -2.10 6.69
N ALA A 76 3.85 -1.36 7.05
CA ALA A 76 3.95 -0.78 8.39
C ALA A 76 2.78 0.16 8.71
N ILE A 77 2.28 0.07 9.95
CA ILE A 77 1.18 0.91 10.46
C ILE A 77 1.45 2.42 10.35
N ASN A 78 2.72 2.84 10.42
CA ASN A 78 3.10 4.25 10.24
C ASN A 78 2.66 4.83 8.89
N GLU A 79 2.44 3.99 7.87
CA GLU A 79 1.93 4.42 6.57
C GLU A 79 0.48 4.92 6.70
N ALA A 80 -0.36 4.26 7.48
CA ALA A 80 -1.72 4.70 7.77
C ALA A 80 -1.72 6.02 8.56
N HIS A 81 -0.83 6.14 9.56
CA HIS A 81 -0.66 7.39 10.31
C HIS A 81 -0.17 8.55 9.44
N GLN A 82 0.73 8.30 8.49
CA GLN A 82 1.18 9.32 7.53
C GLN A 82 0.05 9.80 6.65
N LEU A 83 -0.74 8.88 6.07
CA LEU A 83 -1.93 9.22 5.29
C LEU A 83 -2.88 10.09 6.10
N HIS A 84 -3.19 9.71 7.33
CA HIS A 84 -4.07 10.46 8.22
C HIS A 84 -3.52 11.87 8.52
N LYS A 85 -2.21 11.97 8.81
CA LYS A 85 -1.54 13.25 9.06
C LYS A 85 -1.56 14.20 7.87
N TRP A 86 -1.52 13.68 6.64
CA TRP A 86 -1.49 14.51 5.43
C TRP A 86 -2.84 15.10 5.04
N SER A 87 -3.95 14.65 5.62
CA SER A 87 -5.28 15.18 5.30
C SER A 87 -6.17 15.38 6.53
N GLY A 88 -6.68 16.60 6.69
CA GLY A 88 -7.60 16.94 7.77
C GLY A 88 -9.04 16.42 7.62
N LYS A 89 -9.34 15.63 6.58
CA LYS A 89 -10.67 15.04 6.33
C LYS A 89 -10.65 13.51 6.36
N SER A 90 -9.65 12.93 7.00
CA SER A 90 -9.47 11.49 7.03
C SER A 90 -9.99 10.88 8.32
N ASN A 91 -10.62 9.71 8.23
CA ASN A 91 -10.91 8.84 9.36
C ASN A 91 -9.89 7.70 9.36
N LEU A 92 -9.35 7.36 10.53
CA LEU A 92 -8.35 6.30 10.68
C LEU A 92 -8.84 5.26 11.69
N GLU A 93 -8.97 4.03 11.24
CA GLU A 93 -9.38 2.88 12.04
C GLU A 93 -8.26 1.83 12.03
N ILE A 94 -7.78 1.48 13.22
CA ILE A 94 -6.78 0.41 13.39
C ILE A 94 -7.49 -0.83 13.89
N ILE A 95 -7.29 -1.95 13.20
CA ILE A 95 -7.83 -3.25 13.59
C ILE A 95 -6.74 -4.02 14.33
N GLU A 96 -6.95 -4.22 15.62
CA GLU A 96 -6.05 -4.99 16.50
C GLU A 96 -5.94 -6.45 16.02
N ASP A 97 -4.72 -7.00 16.09
CA ASP A 97 -4.34 -8.36 15.70
C ASP A 97 -4.69 -8.73 14.24
N ALA A 98 -4.90 -7.74 13.37
CA ALA A 98 -5.21 -7.97 11.96
C ALA A 98 -3.94 -7.89 11.09
N ASP A 99 -3.73 -8.90 10.26
CA ASP A 99 -2.65 -8.94 9.29
C ASP A 99 -2.97 -8.14 8.00
N HIS A 100 -2.07 -8.25 7.00
CA HIS A 100 -2.18 -7.56 5.71
C HIS A 100 -3.50 -7.80 4.97
N VAL A 101 -4.11 -8.96 5.19
CA VAL A 101 -5.34 -9.36 4.53
C VAL A 101 -6.52 -9.34 5.51
N PHE A 102 -6.36 -8.85 6.73
CA PHE A 102 -7.37 -8.90 7.80
C PHE A 102 -7.74 -10.34 8.18
N ASN A 103 -6.74 -11.21 8.33
CA ASN A 103 -6.86 -12.59 8.81
C ASN A 103 -7.76 -13.48 7.93
N THR A 104 -7.86 -13.16 6.64
CA THR A 104 -8.49 -14.00 5.61
C THR A 104 -7.41 -14.66 4.75
N LYS A 105 -7.80 -15.59 3.88
CA LYS A 105 -6.90 -16.29 2.98
C LYS A 105 -7.64 -16.71 1.72
N HIS A 106 -6.88 -17.07 0.69
CA HIS A 106 -7.42 -17.77 -0.48
C HIS A 106 -6.72 -19.14 -0.61
N PRO A 107 -7.46 -20.24 -0.84
CA PRO A 107 -8.92 -20.33 -0.95
C PRO A 107 -9.63 -20.14 0.40
N TRP A 108 -10.92 -19.80 0.35
CA TRP A 108 -11.76 -19.70 1.53
C TRP A 108 -12.25 -21.09 1.93
N ASP A 109 -12.12 -21.41 3.21
CA ASP A 109 -12.54 -22.71 3.78
C ASP A 109 -13.63 -22.56 4.86
N ALA A 110 -14.06 -21.33 5.13
CA ALA A 110 -15.12 -21.00 6.09
C ALA A 110 -16.33 -20.36 5.41
N ASN A 111 -17.51 -20.59 5.99
CA ASN A 111 -18.77 -19.98 5.53
C ASN A 111 -18.96 -18.53 5.99
N ALA A 112 -18.03 -18.01 6.80
CA ALA A 112 -18.05 -16.65 7.32
C ALA A 112 -16.69 -15.98 7.14
N VAL A 113 -16.71 -14.66 7.06
CA VAL A 113 -15.49 -13.84 7.06
C VAL A 113 -14.77 -13.89 8.41
N SER A 114 -13.49 -13.57 8.43
CA SER A 114 -12.75 -13.38 9.69
C SER A 114 -13.40 -12.25 10.52
N PRO A 115 -13.24 -12.26 11.86
CA PRO A 115 -13.70 -11.17 12.71
C PRO A 115 -13.13 -9.80 12.29
N ALA A 116 -11.85 -9.76 11.91
CA ALA A 116 -11.20 -8.54 11.43
C ALA A 116 -11.84 -8.02 10.13
N LEU A 117 -12.06 -8.89 9.12
CA LEU A 117 -12.73 -8.50 7.88
C LEU A 117 -14.20 -8.11 8.12
N LYS A 118 -14.89 -8.76 9.07
CA LYS A 118 -16.24 -8.35 9.46
C LYS A 118 -16.26 -6.91 9.98
N ARG A 119 -15.31 -6.57 10.86
CA ARG A 119 -15.18 -5.21 11.39
C ARG A 119 -14.88 -4.19 10.29
N VAL A 120 -14.01 -4.53 9.34
CA VAL A 120 -13.73 -3.72 8.14
C VAL A 120 -15.02 -3.43 7.35
N ILE A 121 -15.84 -4.45 7.10
CA ILE A 121 -17.12 -4.31 6.38
C ILE A 121 -18.07 -3.36 7.13
N GLU A 122 -18.20 -3.51 8.44
CA GLU A 122 -19.06 -2.65 9.27
C GLU A 122 -18.59 -1.19 9.26
N LEU A 123 -17.27 -0.95 9.32
CA LEU A 123 -16.68 0.39 9.23
C LEU A 123 -16.94 1.04 7.87
N ILE A 124 -16.81 0.28 6.78
CA ILE A 124 -17.09 0.76 5.42
C ILE A 124 -18.58 1.09 5.27
N ASP A 125 -19.47 0.22 5.73
CA ASP A 125 -20.92 0.41 5.66
C ASP A 125 -21.36 1.66 6.44
N ALA A 126 -20.80 1.88 7.63
CA ALA A 126 -21.03 3.09 8.41
C ALA A 126 -20.55 4.35 7.67
N PHE A 127 -19.32 4.34 7.15
CA PHE A 127 -18.72 5.50 6.48
C PHE A 127 -19.46 5.92 5.20
N ILE A 128 -20.00 4.97 4.43
CA ILE A 128 -20.72 5.28 3.18
C ILE A 128 -22.13 5.83 3.46
N LYS A 129 -22.69 5.58 4.65
CA LYS A 129 -24.03 6.04 5.05
C LYS A 129 -24.04 7.41 5.70
N GLU A 130 -22.89 7.98 6.03
CA GLU A 130 -22.72 9.37 6.48
C GLU A 130 -22.94 10.38 5.33
#